data_AF-A0A0G4HU43-F1
#
_entry.id   AF-A0A0G4HU43-F1
#
_cell.length_a   1.000
_cell.length_b   1.000
_cell.length_c   1.000
_cell.angle_alpha   90.00
_cell.angle_beta   90.00
_cell.angle_gamma   90.00
#
_symmetry.space_group_name_H-M   'P 1'
#
loop_
_entity.id
_entity.type
_entity.pdbx_description
1 polymer ?
#
loop_
_entity_poly.entity_id
_entity_poly.type
_entity_poly.pdbx_seq_one_letter_code
_entity_poly.pdbx_strand_id
1 'polypeptide(L)'
;MSTHPMTILITGATSGIGLEAAKLLVSAGHKVLLHGRSKKTLQSAESQLPAGPARVESHAADLSDLSAVEKLAKAVAEKNEKLDVLINNAGVFMTQSSRTADGLDIRF
;
A
#
# COMPACT_ATOMS: atom_id res chain seq x y z
N MET A 1 -11.69 23.20 0.05
CA MET A 1 -10.29 23.51 0.43
C MET A 1 -9.41 23.06 -0.73
N SER A 2 -8.57 23.94 -1.28
CA SER A 2 -7.60 23.53 -2.31
C SER A 2 -6.47 22.77 -1.62
N THR A 3 -6.48 21.45 -1.71
CA THR A 3 -5.40 20.60 -1.19
C THR A 3 -4.34 20.44 -2.26
N HIS A 4 -3.08 20.70 -1.92
CA HIS A 4 -1.97 20.36 -2.79
C HIS A 4 -1.97 18.85 -3.09
N PRO A 5 -1.68 18.40 -4.33
CA PRO A 5 -1.47 16.99 -4.62
C PRO A 5 -0.37 16.42 -3.72
N MET A 6 -0.59 15.21 -3.20
CA MET A 6 0.31 14.56 -2.24
C MET A 6 0.62 13.16 -2.74
N THR A 7 1.78 12.63 -2.36
CA THR A 7 2.17 11.23 -2.56
C THR A 7 1.87 10.45 -1.29
N ILE A 8 0.96 9.48 -1.36
CA ILE A 8 0.41 8.78 -0.20
C ILE A 8 0.59 7.26 -0.36
N LEU A 9 1.31 6.63 0.56
CA LEU A 9 1.44 5.17 0.63
C LEU A 9 0.42 4.58 1.58
N ILE A 10 -0.34 3.59 1.11
CA ILE A 10 -1.34 2.87 1.91
C ILE A 10 -0.98 1.39 1.94
N THR A 11 -0.70 0.85 3.12
CA THR A 11 -0.48 -0.59 3.27
C THR A 11 -1.80 -1.34 3.35
N GLY A 12 -1.91 -2.51 2.70
CA GLY A 12 -3.16 -3.28 2.77
C GLY A 12 -4.27 -2.65 1.92
N ALA A 13 -3.91 -1.99 0.83
CA ALA A 13 -4.80 -1.18 0.02
C ALA A 13 -5.58 -1.96 -1.06
N THR A 14 -5.50 -3.30 -1.03
CA THR A 14 -6.14 -4.15 -2.04
C THR A 14 -7.57 -4.55 -1.72
N SER A 15 -8.06 -4.23 -0.52
CA SER A 15 -9.44 -4.52 -0.08
C SER A 15 -9.84 -3.64 1.12
N GLY A 16 -11.12 -3.71 1.50
CA GLY A 16 -11.65 -3.09 2.72
C GLY A 16 -11.38 -1.59 2.80
N ILE A 17 -11.08 -1.12 4.02
CA ILE A 17 -10.85 0.31 4.32
C ILE A 17 -9.71 0.89 3.49
N GLY A 18 -8.62 0.14 3.29
CA GLY A 18 -7.48 0.60 2.50
C GLY A 18 -7.84 0.88 1.03
N LEU A 19 -8.67 0.02 0.42
CA LEU A 19 -9.14 0.22 -0.95
C LEU A 19 -10.11 1.41 -1.07
N GLU A 20 -11.05 1.56 -0.14
CA GLU A 20 -11.98 2.68 -0.15
C GLU A 20 -11.25 4.02 0.11
N ALA A 21 -10.27 4.04 1.01
CA ALA A 21 -9.39 5.18 1.19
C ALA A 21 -8.62 5.53 -0.10
N ALA A 22 -8.08 4.52 -0.79
CA ALA A 22 -7.41 4.73 -2.07
C ALA A 22 -8.34 5.36 -3.13
N LYS A 23 -9.58 4.86 -3.26
CA LYS A 23 -10.58 5.44 -4.18
C LYS A 23 -10.84 6.92 -3.91
N LEU A 24 -11.05 7.27 -2.64
CA LEU A 24 -11.32 8.65 -2.24
C LEU A 24 -10.11 9.57 -2.47
N LEU A 25 -8.90 9.12 -2.09
CA LEU A 25 -7.68 9.92 -2.22
C LEU A 25 -7.28 10.14 -3.68
N VAL A 26 -7.43 9.12 -4.53
CA VAL A 26 -7.24 9.26 -5.98
C VAL A 26 -8.25 10.24 -6.56
N SER A 27 -9.53 10.16 -6.16
CA SER A 27 -10.58 11.09 -6.60
C SER A 27 -10.30 12.53 -6.17
N ALA A 28 -9.70 12.72 -4.99
CA ALA A 28 -9.27 14.01 -4.47
C ALA A 28 -8.02 14.57 -5.18
N GLY A 29 -7.39 13.80 -6.06
CA GLY A 29 -6.28 14.24 -6.90
C GLY A 29 -4.89 13.95 -6.36
N HIS A 30 -4.76 13.09 -5.36
CA HIS A 30 -3.47 12.65 -4.83
C HIS A 30 -2.87 11.52 -5.69
N LYS A 31 -1.54 11.36 -5.64
CA LYS A 31 -0.86 10.16 -6.11
C LYS A 31 -0.93 9.12 -4.99
N VAL A 32 -1.48 7.94 -5.27
CA VAL A 32 -1.66 6.87 -4.29
C VAL A 32 -0.78 5.69 -4.65
N LEU A 33 0.06 5.29 -3.70
CA LEU A 33 0.91 4.12 -3.75
C LEU A 33 0.18 3.00 -3.01
N LEU A 34 -0.29 2.00 -3.75
CA LEU A 34 -0.98 0.84 -3.22
C LEU A 34 0.05 -0.20 -2.77
N HIS A 35 -0.05 -0.64 -1.52
CA HIS A 35 0.68 -1.82 -1.08
C HIS A 35 -0.27 -3.00 -0.83
N GLY A 36 0.13 -4.19 -1.28
CA GLY A 36 -0.53 -5.46 -1.01
C GLY A 36 0.41 -6.65 -1.22
N ARG A 37 0.00 -7.85 -0.79
CA ARG A 37 0.88 -9.04 -0.81
C ARG A 37 1.11 -9.65 -2.19
N SER A 38 0.19 -9.46 -3.13
CA SER A 38 0.28 -10.09 -4.45
C SER A 38 -0.01 -9.11 -5.57
N LYS A 39 0.70 -9.29 -6.70
CA LYS A 39 0.45 -8.54 -7.94
C LYS A 39 -1.00 -8.69 -8.41
N LYS A 40 -1.58 -9.89 -8.26
CA LYS A 40 -2.96 -10.17 -8.67
C LYS A 40 -3.98 -9.29 -7.93
N THR A 41 -3.86 -9.20 -6.60
CA THR A 41 -4.77 -8.38 -5.79
C THR A 41 -4.55 -6.89 -6.03
N LEU A 42 -3.32 -6.47 -6.34
CA LEU A 42 -3.00 -5.09 -6.70
C LEU A 42 -3.64 -4.72 -8.05
N GLN A 43 -3.47 -5.54 -9.09
CA GLN A 43 -4.11 -5.32 -10.39
C GLN A 43 -5.64 -5.22 -10.28
N SER A 44 -6.24 -6.08 -9.45
CA SER A 44 -7.68 -6.03 -9.18
C SER A 44 -8.12 -4.78 -8.39
N ALA A 45 -7.23 -4.19 -7.59
CA ALA A 45 -7.50 -2.96 -6.86
C ALA A 45 -7.35 -1.75 -7.77
N GLU A 46 -6.29 -1.72 -8.58
CA GLU A 46 -6.03 -0.69 -9.61
C GLU A 46 -7.23 -0.55 -10.56
N SER A 47 -7.81 -1.67 -11.01
CA SER A 47 -8.98 -1.64 -11.91
C SER A 47 -10.25 -1.07 -11.29
N GLN A 48 -10.28 -0.87 -9.98
CA GLN A 48 -11.42 -0.27 -9.25
C GLN A 48 -11.22 1.22 -8.95
N LEU A 49 -10.05 1.78 -9.26
CA LEU A 49 -9.77 3.18 -8.97
C LEU A 49 -10.31 4.10 -10.09
N PRO A 50 -10.81 5.30 -9.73
CA PRO A 50 -11.47 6.21 -10.68
C PRO A 50 -10.50 6.97 -11.60
N ALA A 51 -9.18 6.85 -11.39
CA ALA A 51 -8.16 7.48 -12.23
C ALA A 51 -7.25 6.45 -12.90
N GLY A 52 -6.68 6.84 -14.05
CA GLY A 52 -5.71 6.04 -14.78
C GLY A 52 -4.33 5.95 -14.09
N PRO A 53 -3.40 5.18 -14.69
CA PRO A 53 -2.11 4.82 -14.09
C PRO A 53 -1.18 6.00 -13.73
N ALA A 54 -1.45 7.21 -14.21
CA ALA A 54 -0.64 8.38 -13.90
C ALA A 54 -0.67 8.79 -12.41
N ARG A 55 -1.68 8.37 -11.64
CA ARG A 55 -1.86 8.70 -10.22
C ARG A 55 -1.82 7.50 -9.28
N VAL A 56 -1.57 6.31 -9.82
CA VAL A 56 -1.59 5.06 -9.06
C VAL A 56 -0.29 4.32 -9.31
N GLU A 57 0.39 3.93 -8.23
CA GLU A 57 1.57 3.09 -8.28
C GLU A 57 1.36 1.90 -7.34
N SER A 58 1.77 0.69 -7.73
CA SER A 58 1.58 -0.52 -6.92
C SER A 58 2.90 -1.14 -6.48
N HIS A 59 2.93 -1.56 -5.22
CA HIS A 59 4.05 -2.29 -4.63
C HIS A 59 3.58 -3.60 -4.00
N ALA A 60 4.12 -4.71 -4.52
CA ALA A 60 3.92 -6.02 -3.93
C ALA A 60 4.99 -6.30 -2.88
N ALA A 61 4.58 -6.46 -1.61
CA ALA A 61 5.47 -6.88 -0.54
C ALA A 61 4.68 -7.65 0.53
N ASP A 62 5.35 -8.55 1.23
CA ASP A 62 4.82 -9.17 2.44
C ASP A 62 5.44 -8.48 3.65
N LEU A 63 4.62 -7.80 4.46
CA LEU A 63 5.12 -7.06 5.63
C LEU A 63 5.54 -7.99 6.78
N SER A 64 5.27 -9.29 6.68
CA SER A 64 5.82 -10.29 7.62
C SER A 64 7.27 -10.68 7.31
N ASP A 65 7.84 -10.19 6.20
CA ASP A 65 9.24 -10.36 5.80
C ASP A 65 9.94 -8.99 5.82
N LEU A 66 10.82 -8.77 6.80
CA LEU A 66 11.53 -7.49 6.96
C LEU A 66 12.43 -7.16 5.76
N SER A 67 12.97 -8.18 5.08
CA SER A 67 13.75 -7.94 3.85
C SER A 67 12.86 -7.43 2.70
N ALA A 68 11.60 -7.84 2.66
CA ALA A 68 10.62 -7.32 1.71
C ALA A 68 10.19 -5.89 2.07
N VAL A 69 10.09 -5.56 3.35
CA VAL A 69 9.84 -4.19 3.84
C VAL A 69 10.96 -3.24 3.43
N GLU A 70 12.22 -3.63 3.58
CA GLU A 70 13.37 -2.82 3.16
C GLU A 70 13.38 -2.59 1.64
N LYS A 71 13.11 -3.64 0.85
CA LYS A 71 13.00 -3.53 -0.62
C LYS A 71 11.83 -2.62 -1.03
N LEU A 72 10.71 -2.70 -0.33
CA LEU A 72 9.56 -1.81 -0.55
C LEU A 72 9.97 -0.35 -0.30
N ALA A 73 10.56 -0.05 0.86
CA ALA A 73 10.98 1.30 1.21
C ALA A 73 11.96 1.88 0.18
N LYS A 74 12.95 1.08 -0.25
CA LYS A 74 13.89 1.46 -1.30
C LYS A 74 13.19 1.75 -2.63
N ALA A 75 12.30 0.86 -3.07
CA ALA A 75 11.56 1.04 -4.32
C ALA A 75 10.67 2.30 -4.31
N VAL A 76 10.06 2.62 -3.16
CA VAL A 76 9.27 3.84 -2.98
C VAL A 76 10.17 5.07 -3.09
N ALA A 77 11.30 5.09 -2.38
CA ALA A 77 12.24 6.21 -2.36
C ALA A 77 12.92 6.45 -3.73
N GLU A 78 13.20 5.39 -4.49
CA GLU A 78 13.82 5.52 -5.82
C GLU A 78 12.87 6.11 -6.88
N LYS A 79 11.57 5.85 -6.77
CA LYS A 79 10.56 6.26 -7.76
C LYS A 79 9.82 7.55 -7.41
N ASN A 80 9.96 8.01 -6.17
CA ASN A 80 9.23 9.14 -5.63
C ASN A 80 10.20 10.07 -4.92
N GLU A 81 10.30 11.32 -5.40
CA GLU A 81 11.13 12.35 -4.78
C GLU A 81 10.73 12.60 -3.31
N LYS A 82 9.44 12.45 -3.00
CA LYS A 82 8.89 12.65 -1.67
C LYS A 82 7.73 11.70 -1.41
N LEU A 83 7.65 11.22 -0.17
CA LEU A 83 6.46 10.59 0.40
C LEU A 83 5.88 11.54 1.45
N ASP A 84 4.65 12.00 1.25
CA ASP A 84 4.03 12.96 2.15
C ASP A 84 3.28 12.29 3.31
N VAL A 85 2.65 11.16 3.03
CA VAL A 85 1.79 10.45 3.99
C VAL A 85 2.03 8.95 3.88
N LEU A 86 2.16 8.31 5.05
CA LEU A 86 2.13 6.85 5.20
C LEU A 86 0.89 6.47 6.02
N ILE A 87 0.04 5.62 5.44
CA ILE A 87 -1.12 5.04 6.10
C ILE A 87 -0.82 3.56 6.39
N ASN A 88 -0.51 3.27 7.65
CA ASN A 88 -0.31 1.91 8.16
C ASN A 88 -1.67 1.22 8.38
N ASN A 89 -2.29 0.75 7.29
CA ASN A 89 -3.61 0.13 7.31
C ASN A 89 -3.58 -1.41 7.24
N ALA A 90 -2.50 -2.02 6.74
CA ALA A 90 -2.39 -3.47 6.68
C ALA A 90 -2.55 -4.09 8.07
N GLY A 91 -3.41 -5.11 8.17
CA GLY A 91 -3.65 -5.83 9.41
C GLY A 91 -4.13 -7.25 9.13
N VAL A 92 -3.79 -8.17 10.03
CA VAL A 92 -4.19 -9.58 9.96
C VAL A 92 -4.74 -9.98 11.32
N PHE A 93 -5.97 -10.50 11.35
CA PHE A 93 -6.58 -11.03 12.58
C PHE A 93 -6.48 -12.56 12.67
N MET A 94 -6.81 -13.26 11.57
CA MET A 94 -6.70 -14.72 11.47
C MET A 94 -5.65 -15.12 10.43
N THR A 95 -4.83 -16.10 10.79
CA THR A 95 -3.71 -16.60 9.97
C THR A 95 -3.40 -18.05 10.36
N GLN A 96 -2.91 -18.84 9.39
CA GLN A 96 -2.51 -20.23 9.63
C GLN A 96 -1.18 -20.35 10.40
N SER A 97 -0.32 -19.34 10.30
CA SER A 97 0.91 -19.23 11.08
C SER A 97 0.86 -17.96 11.91
N SER A 98 1.08 -18.08 13.22
CA SER A 98 1.18 -16.94 14.13
C SER A 98 2.58 -16.32 14.18
N ARG A 99 3.57 -16.91 13.50
CA ARG A 99 4.96 -16.44 13.52
C ARG A 99 5.50 -16.11 12.13
N THR A 100 6.37 -15.10 12.06
CA THR A 100 7.19 -14.76 10.88
C THR A 100 8.39 -15.71 10.78
N ALA A 101 9.14 -15.63 9.66
CA ALA A 101 10.38 -16.40 9.48
C ALA A 101 11.44 -16.08 10.55
N ASP A 102 11.43 -14.85 11.07
CA ASP A 102 12.33 -14.38 12.13
C ASP A 102 11.81 -14.68 13.54
N GLY A 103 10.71 -15.43 13.66
CA GLY A 103 10.14 -15.88 14.93
C GLY A 103 9.28 -14.84 15.67
N LEU A 104 9.04 -13.67 15.08
CA LEU A 104 8.15 -12.62 15.62
C LEU A 104 6.68 -13.03 15.49
N ASP A 105 5.80 -12.47 16.32
CA ASP A 105 4.36 -12.65 16.14
C ASP A 105 3.92 -11.88 14.90
N ILE A 106 3.23 -12.52 13.96
CA ILE A 106 2.86 -11.90 12.67
C ILE A 106 1.89 -10.72 12.80
N ARG A 107 1.31 -10.50 13.99
CA ARG A 107 0.41 -9.37 14.28
C ARG A 107 1.16 -8.14 14.80
N PHE A 108 2.45 -8.25 15.09
CA PHE A 108 3.26 -7.21 15.75
C PHE A 108 4.60 -6.97 15.05
#